data_AF-A0A443S2J5-F1
#
_entry.id   AF-A0A443S2J5-F1
#
_cell.length_a   1.000
_cell.length_b   1.000
_cell.length_c   1.000
_cell.angle_alpha   90.00
_cell.angle_beta   90.00
_cell.angle_gamma   90.00
#
_symmetry.space_group_name_H-M   'P 1'
#
loop_
_entity.id
_entity.type
_entity.pdbx_description
1 polymer ?
#
loop_
_entity_poly.entity_id
_entity_poly.type
_entity_poly.pdbx_seq_one_letter_code
_entity_poly.pdbx_strand_id
1 'polypeptide(L)' 'MSRDEYVTVHEENMYNTVRYNYRKFDKYENELLVPIDFYSIMLYGPYMASKNGLPKMTANDPNQMFIYTYEKE' A
#
# COMPACT_ATOMS: atom_id res chain seq x y z
N MET A 1 -1.23 3.20 16.00
CA MET A 1 -0.96 4.22 14.94
C MET A 1 -1.62 3.79 13.63
N SER A 2 -2.05 4.71 12.76
CA SER A 2 -2.72 4.35 11.49
C SER A 2 -1.72 4.21 10.35
N ARG A 3 -1.93 3.24 9.43
CA ARG A 3 -1.11 3.16 8.20
C ARG A 3 -1.22 4.43 7.35
N ASP A 4 -2.34 5.14 7.45
CA ASP A 4 -2.64 6.33 6.65
C ASP A 4 -1.72 7.53 7.02
N GLU A 5 -1.01 7.45 8.14
CA GLU A 5 0.06 8.40 8.50
C GLU A 5 1.26 8.28 7.53
N TYR A 6 1.49 7.07 6.99
CA TYR A 6 2.67 6.74 6.19
C TYR A 6 2.36 6.56 4.70
N VAL A 7 1.18 6.04 4.36
CA VAL A 7 0.80 5.72 2.98
C VAL A 7 -0.57 6.29 2.62
N THR A 8 -0.70 6.74 1.37
CA THR A 8 -1.99 7.08 0.77
C THR A 8 -2.42 5.96 -0.16
N VAL A 9 -3.70 5.55 -0.08
CA VAL A 9 -4.31 4.52 -0.92
C VAL A 9 -5.21 5.16 -1.97
N HIS A 10 -4.96 4.88 -3.24
CA HIS A 10 -5.66 5.44 -4.42
C HIS A 10 -6.70 4.44 -4.94
N GLU A 11 -7.88 4.39 -4.32
CA GLU A 11 -8.97 3.46 -4.68
C GLU A 11 -9.52 3.68 -6.10
N GLU A 12 -9.33 4.89 -6.64
CA GLU A 12 -9.66 5.24 -8.01
C GLU A 12 -8.79 4.49 -9.03
N ASN A 13 -7.62 3.99 -8.63
CA ASN A 13 -6.71 3.19 -9.47
C ASN A 13 -6.96 1.67 -9.32
N MET A 14 -7.96 1.28 -8.51
CA MET A 14 -8.32 -0.13 -8.23
C MET A 14 -9.52 -0.62 -9.04
N TYR A 15 -9.50 -1.92 -9.36
CA TYR A 15 -10.73 -2.67 -9.64
C TYR A 15 -11.55 -2.85 -8.37
N ASN A 16 -12.89 -2.84 -8.47
CA ASN A 16 -13.77 -3.05 -7.30
C ASN A 16 -13.49 -4.38 -6.59
N THR A 17 -13.11 -5.41 -7.36
CA THR A 17 -12.79 -6.75 -6.84
C THR A 17 -11.56 -6.80 -5.95
N VAL A 18 -10.66 -5.80 -5.99
CA VAL A 18 -9.41 -5.81 -5.19
C VAL A 18 -9.41 -4.79 -4.06
N ARG A 19 -10.46 -3.96 -3.92
CA ARG A 19 -10.54 -2.93 -2.87
C ARG A 19 -10.51 -3.51 -1.46
N TYR A 20 -11.11 -4.68 -1.26
CA TYR A 20 -11.18 -5.33 0.06
C TYR A 20 -9.78 -5.67 0.62
N ASN A 21 -8.77 -5.84 -0.23
CA ASN A 21 -7.38 -6.09 0.18
C ASN A 21 -6.76 -4.91 0.93
N TYR A 22 -7.31 -3.70 0.74
CA TYR A 22 -6.80 -2.47 1.36
C TYR A 22 -7.61 -2.07 2.60
N ARG A 23 -8.56 -2.91 3.04
CA ARG A 23 -9.33 -2.66 4.27
C ARG A 23 -8.40 -2.36 5.44
N LYS A 24 -8.76 -1.35 6.23
CA LYS A 24 -8.12 -1.05 7.51
C LYS A 24 -8.58 -2.06 8.55
N PHE A 25 -7.62 -2.67 9.23
CA PHE A 25 -7.89 -3.42 10.44
C PHE A 25 -8.14 -2.45 11.59
N ASP A 26 -9.06 -2.79 12.48
CA ASP A 26 -9.22 -2.04 13.71
C ASP A 26 -8.09 -2.35 14.71
N LYS A 27 -8.05 -1.59 15.81
CA LYS A 27 -7.02 -1.71 16.85
C LYS A 27 -7.02 -3.06 17.60
N TYR A 28 -8.08 -3.85 17.48
CA TYR A 28 -8.21 -5.18 18.09
C TYR A 28 -7.91 -6.30 17.10
N GLU A 29 -7.95 -6.02 15.79
CA GLU A 29 -7.60 -6.96 14.73
C GLU A 29 -6.10 -6.98 14.45
N ASN A 30 -5.52 -5.82 14.14
CA ASN A 30 -4.10 -5.72 13.79
C ASN A 30 -3.61 -4.28 13.98
N GLU A 31 -2.93 -4.05 15.09
CA GLU A 31 -2.33 -2.76 15.40
C GLU A 31 -0.88 -2.72 14.92
N LEU A 32 -0.55 -1.65 14.21
CA LEU A 32 0.82 -1.35 13.82
C LEU A 32 1.59 -0.84 15.06
N LEU A 33 2.47 -1.69 15.60
CA LEU A 33 3.28 -1.40 16.80
C LEU A 33 4.60 -0.67 16.50
N VAL A 34 5.01 -0.64 15.23
CA VAL A 34 6.24 -0.01 14.73
C VAL A 34 5.95 0.78 13.47
N PRO A 35 6.72 1.82 13.11
CA PRO A 35 6.55 2.51 11.83
C PRO A 35 6.51 1.54 10.64
N ILE A 36 5.81 1.91 9.55
CA ILE A 36 5.78 1.07 8.35
C ILE A 36 7.20 0.86 7.82
N ASP A 37 7.57 -0.40 7.63
CA ASP A 37 8.75 -0.80 6.88
C ASP A 37 8.39 -0.95 5.39
N PHE A 38 8.79 0.03 4.58
CA PHE A 38 8.56 0.04 3.14
C PHE A 38 9.41 -0.99 2.37
N TYR A 39 10.39 -1.59 3.05
CA TYR A 39 11.22 -2.69 2.53
C TYR A 39 10.72 -4.06 3.00
N SER A 40 9.64 -4.11 3.77
CA SER A 40 9.07 -5.36 4.28
C SER A 40 8.61 -6.26 3.13
N ILE A 41 9.00 -7.53 3.19
CA ILE A 41 8.49 -8.58 2.30
C ILE A 41 6.96 -8.73 2.34
N MET A 42 6.33 -8.24 3.41
CA MET A 42 4.88 -8.31 3.62
C MET A 42 4.12 -7.13 3.00
N LEU A 43 4.80 -6.10 2.51
CA LEU A 43 4.17 -4.93 1.91
C LEU A 43 3.92 -5.16 0.42
N TYR A 44 2.68 -4.97 -0.02
CA TYR A 44 2.38 -5.01 -1.45
C TYR A 44 3.08 -3.87 -2.21
N GLY A 45 3.51 -4.16 -3.42
CA GLY A 45 3.98 -3.13 -4.33
C GLY A 45 2.89 -2.15 -4.75
N PRO A 46 3.27 -0.92 -5.12
CA PRO A 46 2.32 0.15 -5.36
C PRO A 46 1.45 -0.09 -6.60
N TYR A 47 1.87 -0.93 -7.54
CA TYR A 47 1.16 -1.15 -8.82
C TYR A 47 0.41 -2.48 -8.92
N MET A 48 0.54 -3.38 -7.95
CA MET A 48 0.03 -4.76 -8.03
C MET A 48 -1.46 -4.79 -8.38
N ALA A 49 -1.87 -5.23 -9.57
CA ALA A 49 -3.28 -5.22 -10.01
C ALA A 49 -3.94 -3.82 -10.06
N SER A 50 -3.18 -2.81 -10.48
CA SER A 50 -3.73 -1.50 -10.90
C SER A 50 -4.57 -1.66 -12.18
N LYS A 51 -5.68 -0.91 -12.29
CA LYS A 51 -6.55 -0.97 -13.48
C LYS A 51 -6.13 -0.05 -14.62
N ASN A 52 -5.26 0.91 -14.34
CA ASN A 52 -4.92 2.02 -15.24
C ASN A 52 -3.41 2.30 -15.30
N GLY A 53 -2.58 1.42 -14.72
CA GLY A 53 -1.13 1.60 -14.68
C GLY A 53 -0.64 2.66 -13.70
N LEU A 54 -1.53 3.35 -12.99
CA LEU A 54 -1.18 4.32 -11.95
C LEU A 54 -0.99 3.63 -10.59
N PRO A 55 -0.17 4.20 -9.68
CA PRO A 55 0.06 3.60 -8.37
C PRO A 55 -1.22 3.60 -7.54
N LYS A 56 -1.45 2.50 -6.84
CA LYS A 56 -2.52 2.32 -5.87
C LYS A 56 -2.12 2.69 -4.45
N MET A 57 -0.83 2.75 -4.17
CA MET A 57 -0.28 3.24 -2.92
C MET A 57 0.90 4.17 -3.19
N THR A 58 0.99 5.25 -2.43
CA THR A 58 2.14 6.17 -2.44
C THR A 58 2.58 6.46 -1.00
N ALA A 59 3.87 6.68 -0.79
CA ALA A 59 4.38 7.12 0.49
C ALA A 59 3.99 8.59 0.70
N ASN A 60 3.65 8.95 1.93
CA ASN A 60 3.38 10.34 2.29
C ASN A 60 4.69 11.13 2.45
N ASP A 61 5.78 10.46 2.82
CA ASP A 61 7.13 11.04 2.82
C ASP A 61 7.77 10.87 1.43
N PRO A 62 8.16 11.96 0.74
CA PRO A 62 8.79 11.89 -0.57
C PRO A 62 10.17 11.21 -0.58
N ASN A 63 10.83 11.07 0.57
CA ASN A 63 12.11 10.37 0.69
C ASN A 63 11.95 8.84 0.81
N GLN A 64 10.71 8.37 0.95
CA GLN A 64 10.40 6.97 1.14
C GLN A 64 9.85 6.37 -0.15
N MET A 65 10.44 5.24 -0.57
CA MET A 65 10.01 4.52 -1.77
C MET A 65 9.61 3.08 -1.43
N PHE A 66 8.61 2.55 -2.12
CA PHE A 66 8.28 1.13 -2.09
C PHE A 66 9.34 0.35 -2.89
N ILE A 67 9.73 -0.84 -2.43
CA ILE A 67 10.53 -1.74 -3.26
C ILE A 67 9.71 -2.09 -4.52
N TYR A 68 10.33 -1.89 -5.68
CA TYR A 68 9.84 -2.25 -7.01
C TYR A 68 9.23 -3.66 -7.02
N THR A 69 7.92 -3.76 -7.25
CA THR A 69 7.31 -5.02 -7.69
C THR A 69 7.50 -5.16 -9.19
N TYR A 70 8.53 -5.92 -9.57
CA TYR A 70 8.81 -6.48 -10.90
C TYR A 70 8.33 -5.65 -12.10
N GLU A 71 9.24 -4.88 -12.70
CA GLU A 71 9.17 -4.74 -14.16
C GLU A 71 9.24 -6.16 -14.74
N LYS A 72 8.23 -6.52 -15.51
CA LYS A 72 8.25 -7.76 -16.28
C LYS A 72 9.23 -7.51 -17.42
N GLU A 73 10.39 -8.16 -17.39
CA GLU A 73 11.22 -8.34 -18.59
C GLU A 73 10.39 -8.98 -19.72
#